data_AF-T0J8Y7-F1
#
_entry.id   AF-T0J8Y7-F1
#
_cell.length_a   1.000
_cell.length_b   1.000
_cell.length_c   1.000
_cell.angle_alpha   90.00
_cell.angle_beta   90.00
_cell.angle_gamma   90.00
#
_symmetry.space_group_name_H-M   'P 1'
#
loop_
_entity.id
_entity.type
_entity.pdbx_description
1 polymer ?
#
loop_
_entity_poly.entity_id
_entity_poly.type
_entity_poly.pdbx_seq_one_letter_code
_entity_poly.pdbx_strand_id
1 'polypeptide(L)'
;MPVEAEEGAPAAALDELKAYLRMEGGAEDALLAGLLRGAAGLCEQFIGQWLIAREARQTVIADGTWRKLAAGPVTAILEVTEAGGGTLPVERYAIDIDARGDGWVKAATDAPVTVRYRAGMAADLNGVPEAIRQGIVRLAAEHHAARMGEAAVPPAAVSALWRPWRRMRLS
;
A
#
# COMPACT_ATOMS: atom_id res chain seq x y z
N MET A 1 3.70 -15.54 4.24
CA MET A 1 2.75 -15.22 5.34
C MET A 1 2.10 -13.88 5.04
N PRO A 2 0.83 -13.67 5.44
CA PRO A 2 0.17 -12.38 5.20
C PRO A 2 0.93 -11.26 5.93
N VAL A 3 0.97 -10.09 5.32
CA VAL A 3 1.42 -8.86 5.97
C VAL A 3 0.24 -8.30 6.74
N GLU A 4 0.39 -8.11 8.05
CA GLU A 4 -0.56 -7.35 8.85
C GLU A 4 -0.25 -5.88 8.68
N ALA A 5 -1.25 -5.04 8.41
CA ALA A 5 -1.06 -3.63 8.15
C ALA A 5 -2.06 -2.81 8.97
N GLU A 6 -1.63 -1.65 9.44
CA GLU A 6 -2.57 -0.65 9.93
C GLU A 6 -3.43 -0.10 8.78
N GLU A 7 -4.60 0.44 9.11
CA GLU A 7 -5.44 1.10 8.11
C GLU A 7 -4.75 2.38 7.63
N GLY A 8 -4.62 2.51 6.30
CA GLY A 8 -3.95 3.67 5.70
C GLY A 8 -4.84 4.91 5.69
N ALA A 9 -4.22 6.09 5.71
CA ALA A 9 -4.92 7.34 5.44
C ALA A 9 -5.46 7.36 3.99
N PRO A 10 -6.44 8.23 3.67
CA PRO A 10 -7.00 8.30 2.32
C PRO A 10 -5.96 8.73 1.29
N ALA A 11 -5.96 8.08 0.12
CA ALA A 11 -5.02 8.36 -0.97
C ALA A 11 -5.52 9.43 -1.98
N ALA A 12 -6.77 9.87 -1.85
CA ALA A 12 -7.38 10.93 -2.64
C ALA A 12 -8.45 11.65 -1.79
N ALA A 13 -8.71 12.93 -2.09
CA ALA A 13 -9.61 13.75 -1.29
C ALA A 13 -11.08 13.54 -1.69
N LEU A 14 -11.98 13.54 -0.69
CA LEU A 14 -13.42 13.44 -0.93
C LEU A 14 -13.94 14.61 -1.78
N ASP A 15 -13.43 15.81 -1.54
CA ASP A 15 -13.82 17.01 -2.29
C ASP A 15 -13.42 16.94 -3.77
N GLU A 16 -12.31 16.28 -4.11
CA GLU A 16 -11.93 16.03 -5.51
C GLU A 16 -12.97 15.16 -6.22
N LEU A 17 -13.48 14.12 -5.55
CA LEU A 17 -14.52 13.26 -6.09
C LEU A 17 -15.86 13.98 -6.23
N LYS A 18 -16.26 14.75 -5.21
CA LYS A 18 -17.48 15.56 -5.26
C LYS A 18 -17.44 16.58 -6.40
N ALA A 19 -16.32 17.29 -6.55
CA ALA A 19 -16.11 18.23 -7.64
C ALA A 19 -16.20 17.53 -9.00
N TYR A 20 -15.61 16.34 -9.14
CA TYR A 20 -15.69 15.53 -10.37
C TYR A 20 -17.14 15.12 -10.70
N LEU A 21 -17.91 14.67 -9.69
CA LEU A 21 -19.31 14.26 -9.83
C LEU A 21 -20.30 15.44 -9.90
N ARG A 22 -19.83 16.68 -9.71
CA ARG A 22 -20.66 17.89 -9.58
C ARG A 22 -21.71 17.76 -8.47
N MET A 23 -21.32 17.16 -7.34
CA MET A 23 -22.16 16.98 -6.17
C MET A 23 -21.92 18.09 -5.14
N GLU A 24 -22.99 18.56 -4.53
CA GLU A 24 -22.97 19.51 -3.42
C GLU A 24 -23.55 18.85 -2.15
N GLY A 25 -23.10 19.29 -0.97
CA GLY A 25 -23.57 18.76 0.32
C GLY A 25 -22.86 17.48 0.78
N GLY A 26 -23.42 16.86 1.82
CA GLY A 26 -22.75 15.80 2.61
C GLY A 26 -23.48 14.44 2.70
N ALA A 27 -24.60 14.28 1.99
CA ALA A 27 -25.50 13.13 2.21
C ALA A 27 -24.88 11.78 1.82
N GLU A 28 -23.97 11.76 0.85
CA GLU A 28 -23.33 10.54 0.33
C GLU A 28 -21.85 10.40 0.74
N ASP A 29 -21.36 11.21 1.68
CA ASP A 29 -19.94 11.31 2.01
C ASP A 29 -19.34 9.98 2.45
N ALA A 30 -20.08 9.22 3.25
CA ALA A 30 -19.67 7.90 3.70
C ALA A 30 -19.56 6.90 2.53
N LEU A 31 -20.49 6.95 1.57
CA LEU A 31 -20.48 6.11 0.37
C LEU A 31 -19.28 6.47 -0.51
N LEU A 32 -19.12 7.75 -0.82
CA LEU A 32 -18.02 8.26 -1.66
C LEU A 32 -16.64 7.95 -1.04
N ALA A 33 -16.50 8.09 0.28
CA ALA A 33 -15.27 7.70 0.99
C ALA A 33 -14.99 6.18 0.88
N GLY A 34 -16.02 5.35 0.96
CA GLY A 34 -15.90 3.90 0.73
C GLY A 34 -15.42 3.57 -0.70
N LEU A 35 -15.99 4.24 -1.71
CA LEU A 35 -15.59 4.06 -3.11
C LEU A 35 -14.14 4.50 -3.36
N LEU A 36 -13.71 5.61 -2.75
CA LEU A 36 -12.32 6.07 -2.81
C LEU A 36 -11.36 5.06 -2.19
N ARG A 37 -11.69 4.48 -1.02
CA ARG A 37 -10.89 3.42 -0.41
C ARG A 37 -10.79 2.19 -1.32
N GLY A 38 -11.90 1.75 -1.91
CA GLY A 38 -11.92 0.62 -2.83
C GLY A 38 -11.08 0.87 -4.09
N ALA A 39 -11.23 2.05 -4.71
CA ALA A 39 -10.44 2.45 -5.88
C ALA A 39 -8.94 2.57 -5.56
N ALA A 40 -8.57 3.10 -4.39
CA ALA A 40 -7.19 3.14 -3.92
C ALA A 40 -6.62 1.72 -3.71
N GLY A 41 -7.40 0.81 -3.12
CA GLY A 41 -7.00 -0.60 -2.96
C GLY A 41 -6.76 -1.32 -4.29
N LEU A 42 -7.59 -1.06 -5.31
CA LEU A 42 -7.39 -1.58 -6.67
C LEU A 42 -6.15 -0.96 -7.33
N CYS A 43 -5.91 0.34 -7.12
CA CYS A 43 -4.71 1.00 -7.60
C CYS A 43 -3.45 0.36 -6.99
N GLU A 44 -3.40 0.17 -5.67
CA GLU A 44 -2.27 -0.46 -4.96
C GLU A 44 -1.96 -1.86 -5.50
N GLN A 45 -3.01 -2.67 -5.74
CA GLN A 45 -2.88 -3.99 -6.35
C GLN A 45 -2.34 -3.91 -7.78
N PHE A 46 -2.85 -2.98 -8.58
CA PHE A 46 -2.45 -2.81 -9.98
C PHE A 46 -0.99 -2.38 -10.13
N ILE A 47 -0.55 -1.40 -9.33
CA ILE A 47 0.82 -0.86 -9.38
C ILE A 47 1.82 -1.70 -8.56
N GLY A 48 1.34 -2.55 -7.66
CA GLY A 48 2.19 -3.37 -6.79
C GLY A 48 2.91 -2.56 -5.70
N GLN A 49 2.36 -1.43 -5.30
CA GLN A 49 2.92 -0.50 -4.32
C GLN A 49 1.80 0.08 -3.44
N TRP A 50 2.10 0.32 -2.17
CA TRP A 50 1.23 1.08 -1.27
C TRP A 50 1.36 2.58 -1.54
N LEU A 51 0.22 3.28 -1.49
CA LEU A 51 0.15 4.71 -1.75
C LEU A 51 0.54 5.50 -0.50
N ILE A 52 -0.19 5.28 0.60
CA ILE A 52 0.02 6.02 1.86
C ILE A 52 0.84 5.18 2.83
N ALA A 53 1.86 5.83 3.42
CA ALA A 53 2.78 5.25 4.38
C ALA A 53 2.07 4.81 5.67
N ARG A 54 2.07 3.51 5.92
CA ARG A 54 1.49 2.88 7.11
C ARG A 54 2.41 1.80 7.67
N GLU A 55 2.23 1.46 8.95
CA GLU A 55 3.00 0.37 9.56
C GLU A 55 2.50 -0.99 9.05
N ALA A 56 3.46 -1.89 8.88
CA ALA A 56 3.29 -3.25 8.45
C ALA A 56 4.07 -4.18 9.39
N ARG A 57 3.52 -5.35 9.64
CA ARG A 57 4.16 -6.44 10.36
C ARG A 57 4.19 -7.67 9.47
N GLN A 58 5.37 -8.26 9.32
CA GLN A 58 5.56 -9.46 8.50
C GLN A 58 6.45 -10.46 9.21
N THR A 59 5.97 -11.70 9.35
CA THR A 59 6.79 -12.82 9.76
C THR A 59 7.57 -13.37 8.58
N VAL A 60 8.88 -13.52 8.74
CA VAL A 60 9.80 -14.07 7.74
C VAL A 60 10.57 -15.25 8.31
N ILE A 61 10.92 -16.20 7.44
CA ILE A 61 11.79 -17.32 7.78
C ILE A 61 13.20 -16.77 8.00
N ALA A 62 13.86 -17.23 9.06
CA ALA A 62 15.19 -16.79 9.46
C ALA A 62 16.27 -17.86 9.16
N ASP A 63 16.38 -18.24 7.89
CA ASP A 63 17.34 -19.25 7.40
C ASP A 63 18.73 -18.69 7.04
N GLY A 64 19.00 -17.43 7.40
CA GLY A 64 20.25 -16.73 7.08
C GLY A 64 20.31 -16.17 5.66
N THR A 65 19.23 -16.27 4.88
CA THR A 65 19.14 -15.66 3.54
C THR A 65 18.43 -14.30 3.58
N TRP A 66 18.68 -13.47 2.56
CA TRP A 66 17.97 -12.21 2.40
C TRP A 66 16.53 -12.47 1.94
N ARG A 67 15.56 -11.90 2.65
CA ARG A 67 14.14 -11.96 2.35
C ARG A 67 13.62 -10.55 2.10
N LYS A 68 12.93 -10.38 0.97
CA LYS A 68 12.27 -9.13 0.62
C LYS A 68 10.97 -8.96 1.42
N LEU A 69 10.76 -7.79 2.00
CA LEU A 69 9.51 -7.39 2.63
C LEU A 69 8.44 -7.19 1.56
N ALA A 70 7.22 -7.66 1.85
CA ALA A 70 6.18 -7.80 0.85
C ALA A 70 5.40 -6.51 0.59
N ALA A 71 5.27 -5.62 1.59
CA ALA A 71 4.73 -4.29 1.39
C ALA A 71 5.85 -3.31 1.04
N GLY A 72 5.58 -2.40 0.10
CA GLY A 72 6.54 -1.42 -0.35
C GLY A 72 5.87 -0.24 -1.08
N PRO A 73 6.60 0.86 -1.32
CA PRO A 73 8.02 1.03 -1.02
C PRO A 73 8.27 1.21 0.49
N VAL A 74 9.29 0.54 1.02
CA VAL A 74 9.67 0.61 2.43
C VAL A 74 10.44 1.90 2.68
N THR A 75 10.04 2.62 3.72
CA THR A 75 10.66 3.90 4.13
C THR A 75 11.43 3.79 5.44
N ALA A 76 11.08 2.83 6.29
CA ALA A 76 11.82 2.52 7.52
C ALA A 76 11.58 1.07 7.94
N ILE A 77 12.62 0.39 8.42
CA ILE A 77 12.50 -0.88 9.15
C ILE A 77 12.65 -0.54 10.63
N LEU A 78 11.57 -0.73 11.38
CA LEU A 78 11.41 -0.21 12.74
C LEU A 78 11.92 -1.21 13.78
N GLU A 79 11.70 -2.49 13.54
CA GLU A 79 11.97 -3.51 14.54
C GLU A 79 12.10 -4.90 13.92
N VAL A 80 12.99 -5.73 14.45
CA VAL A 80 13.11 -7.17 14.15
C VAL A 80 13.10 -7.92 15.48
N THR A 81 12.09 -8.77 15.67
CA THR A 81 11.90 -9.58 16.90
C THR A 81 11.75 -11.05 16.56
N GLU A 82 11.94 -11.94 17.53
CA GLU A 82 11.55 -13.34 17.37
C GLU A 82 10.03 -13.46 17.21
N ALA A 83 9.56 -14.50 16.51
CA ALA A 83 8.13 -14.80 16.41
C ALA A 83 7.55 -15.12 17.80
N GLY A 84 6.94 -14.11 18.42
CA GLY A 84 6.48 -14.14 19.81
C GLY A 84 6.80 -12.87 20.62
N GLY A 85 7.60 -11.94 20.07
CA GLY A 85 7.91 -10.66 20.69
C GLY A 85 9.21 -10.63 21.49
N GLY A 86 10.04 -11.67 21.37
CA GLY A 86 11.38 -11.71 21.98
C GLY A 86 12.35 -10.74 21.30
N THR A 87 13.22 -10.10 22.08
CA THR A 87 14.29 -9.24 21.54
C THR A 87 15.31 -10.09 20.80
N LEU A 88 15.67 -9.69 19.59
CA LEU A 88 16.73 -10.32 18.82
C LEU A 88 18.00 -9.45 18.87
N PRO A 89 19.18 -9.99 19.25
CA PRO A 89 20.43 -9.23 19.21
C PRO A 89 20.73 -8.69 17.81
N VAL A 90 21.30 -7.49 17.72
CA VAL A 90 21.56 -6.81 16.44
C VAL A 90 22.54 -7.57 15.55
N GLU A 91 23.39 -8.41 16.13
CA GLU A 91 24.34 -9.26 15.42
C GLU A 91 23.66 -10.47 14.74
N ARG A 92 22.41 -10.77 15.10
CA ARG A 92 21.64 -11.93 14.61
C ARG A 92 20.76 -11.59 13.41
N TYR A 93 20.71 -10.31 13.01
CA TYR A 93 20.01 -9.87 11.82
C TYR A 93 20.73 -8.75 11.07
N ALA A 94 20.38 -8.58 9.81
CA ALA A 94 20.74 -7.44 8.99
C ALA A 94 19.50 -6.94 8.26
N ILE A 95 19.42 -5.62 8.07
CA ILE A 95 18.33 -4.94 7.37
C ILE A 95 18.91 -4.04 6.29
N ASP A 96 18.19 -3.88 5.19
CA ASP A 96 18.55 -2.97 4.12
C ASP A 96 17.29 -2.41 3.46
N ILE A 97 17.39 -1.20 2.93
CA ILE A 97 16.38 -0.59 2.06
C ILE A 97 17.12 -0.09 0.84
N ASP A 98 16.88 -0.73 -0.31
CA ASP A 98 17.60 -0.38 -1.52
C ASP A 98 17.12 0.95 -2.12
N ALA A 99 17.82 1.43 -3.15
CA ALA A 99 17.48 2.68 -3.84
C ALA A 99 16.10 2.66 -4.53
N ARG A 100 15.47 1.49 -4.70
CA ARG A 100 14.11 1.34 -5.23
C ARG A 100 13.07 1.34 -4.10
N GLY A 101 13.48 1.37 -2.84
CA GLY A 101 12.61 1.25 -1.68
C GLY A 101 12.12 -0.18 -1.47
N ASP A 102 12.85 -1.19 -1.95
CA ASP A 102 12.60 -2.56 -1.53
C ASP A 102 13.27 -2.78 -0.18
N GLY A 103 12.49 -3.17 0.83
CA GLY A 103 13.02 -3.52 2.15
C GLY A 103 13.47 -4.97 2.19
N TRP A 104 14.61 -5.21 2.80
CA TRP A 104 15.25 -6.52 2.93
C TRP A 104 15.59 -6.80 4.38
N VAL A 105 15.40 -8.05 4.78
CA VAL A 105 15.77 -8.56 6.10
C VAL A 105 16.51 -9.87 5.93
N LYS A 106 17.58 -10.07 6.69
CA LYS A 106 18.29 -11.34 6.81
C LYS A 106 18.42 -11.63 8.30
N ALA A 107 17.95 -12.79 8.74
CA ALA A 107 18.10 -13.25 10.11
C ALA A 107 18.44 -14.76 10.09
N ALA A 108 19.17 -15.23 11.09
CA ALA A 108 19.56 -16.64 11.20
C ALA A 108 19.20 -17.17 12.60
N THR A 109 17.99 -17.71 12.78
CA THR A 109 17.46 -18.17 14.06
C THR A 109 16.68 -19.48 13.91
N ASP A 110 16.50 -20.22 15.00
CA ASP A 110 15.75 -21.49 14.98
C ASP A 110 14.23 -21.28 14.84
N ALA A 111 13.76 -20.05 15.08
CA ALA A 111 12.37 -19.63 14.90
C ALA A 111 12.27 -18.52 13.83
N PRO A 112 11.10 -18.34 13.18
CA PRO A 112 10.85 -17.18 12.33
C PRO A 112 11.02 -15.86 13.10
N VAL A 113 11.26 -14.77 12.38
CA VAL A 113 11.33 -13.42 12.96
C VAL A 113 10.17 -12.57 12.45
N THR A 114 9.71 -11.68 13.31
CA THR A 114 8.69 -10.68 13.00
C THR A 114 9.36 -9.35 12.72
N VAL A 115 9.09 -8.77 11.55
CA VAL A 115 9.61 -7.47 11.15
C VAL A 115 8.50 -6.45 11.16
N ARG A 116 8.69 -5.36 11.90
CA ARG A 116 7.83 -4.18 11.87
C ARG A 116 8.51 -3.10 11.04
N TYR A 117 7.77 -2.54 10.08
CA TYR A 117 8.32 -1.60 9.12
C TYR A 117 7.24 -0.64 8.62
N ARG A 118 7.66 0.47 8.02
CA ARG A 118 6.80 1.45 7.40
C ARG A 118 6.92 1.37 5.89
N ALA A 119 5.80 1.30 5.19
CA ALA A 119 5.76 1.21 3.74
C ALA A 119 4.67 2.10 3.14
N GLY A 120 4.97 2.74 2.01
CA GLY A 120 4.08 3.60 1.22
C GLY A 120 4.86 4.68 0.50
N MET A 121 4.39 5.10 -0.68
CA MET A 121 5.11 6.08 -1.52
C MET A 121 5.00 7.52 -1.02
N ALA A 122 3.98 7.83 -0.22
CA ALA A 122 3.70 9.17 0.29
C ALA A 122 3.28 9.13 1.77
N ALA A 123 3.64 10.17 2.53
CA ALA A 123 3.20 10.30 3.93
C ALA A 123 1.71 10.68 4.06
N ASP A 124 1.19 11.39 3.06
CA ASP A 124 -0.18 11.86 2.98
C ASP A 124 -0.61 11.97 1.50
N LEU A 125 -1.88 12.31 1.28
CA LEU A 125 -2.46 12.38 -0.07
C LEU A 125 -1.74 13.38 -0.99
N ASN A 126 -1.14 14.45 -0.47
CA ASN A 126 -0.47 15.47 -1.29
C ASN A 126 0.83 14.94 -1.89
N GLY A 127 1.49 14.00 -1.20
CA GLY A 127 2.68 13.32 -1.71
C GLY A 127 2.40 12.26 -2.77
N VAL A 128 1.14 11.84 -2.96
CA VAL A 128 0.76 10.90 -4.02
C VAL A 128 0.86 11.60 -5.38
N PRO A 129 1.43 10.99 -6.43
CA PRO A 129 1.43 11.58 -7.77
C PRO A 129 0.01 11.94 -8.24
N GLU A 130 -0.16 13.13 -8.81
CA GLU A 130 -1.48 13.63 -9.24
C GLU A 130 -2.19 12.68 -10.20
N ALA A 131 -1.46 12.07 -11.14
CA ALA A 131 -2.03 11.10 -12.08
C ALA A 131 -2.63 9.88 -11.37
N ILE A 132 -2.01 9.42 -10.26
CA ILE A 132 -2.55 8.34 -9.44
C ILE A 132 -3.85 8.80 -8.76
N ARG A 133 -3.83 9.96 -8.08
CA ARG A 133 -5.03 10.53 -7.44
C ARG A 133 -6.18 10.68 -8.43
N GLN A 134 -5.90 11.23 -9.61
CA GLN A 134 -6.88 11.40 -10.67
C GLN A 134 -7.46 10.06 -11.15
N GLY A 135 -6.64 9.02 -11.29
CA GLY A 135 -7.12 7.69 -11.65
C GLY A 135 -8.04 7.08 -10.57
N ILE A 136 -7.73 7.28 -9.29
CA ILE A 136 -8.56 6.84 -8.17
C ILE A 136 -9.91 7.56 -8.19
N VAL A 137 -9.92 8.88 -8.35
CA VAL A 137 -11.14 9.70 -8.45
C VAL A 137 -12.01 9.23 -9.61
N ARG A 138 -11.43 9.01 -10.79
CA ARG A 138 -12.16 8.55 -11.98
C ARG A 138 -12.77 7.16 -11.77
N LEU A 139 -12.02 6.23 -11.18
CA LEU A 139 -12.51 4.88 -10.90
C LEU A 139 -13.64 4.90 -9.85
N ALA A 140 -13.49 5.69 -8.78
CA ALA A 140 -14.51 5.83 -7.75
C ALA A 140 -15.80 6.43 -8.33
N ALA A 141 -15.69 7.44 -9.20
CA ALA A 141 -16.82 8.02 -9.92
C ALA A 141 -17.52 7.02 -10.84
N GLU A 142 -16.75 6.15 -11.52
CA GLU A 142 -17.31 5.09 -12.36
C GLU A 142 -18.06 4.05 -11.53
N HIS A 143 -17.51 3.62 -10.39
CA HIS A 143 -18.21 2.71 -9.47
C HIS A 143 -19.48 3.33 -8.88
N HIS A 144 -19.47 4.64 -8.59
CA HIS A 144 -20.67 5.38 -8.18
C HIS A 144 -21.75 5.34 -9.26
N ALA A 145 -21.38 5.64 -10.51
CA ALA A 145 -22.30 5.64 -11.64
C ALA A 145 -22.86 4.24 -11.95
N ALA A 146 -22.05 3.19 -11.80
CA ALA A 146 -22.44 1.80 -12.06
C ALA A 146 -23.33 1.17 -10.96
N ARG A 147 -23.59 1.88 -9.85
CA ARG A 147 -24.40 1.42 -8.69
C ARG A 147 -24.13 -0.04 -8.30
N MET A 148 -22.86 -0.34 -8.01
CA MET A 148 -22.34 -1.65 -7.54
C MET A 148 -22.21 -2.73 -8.62
N GLY A 149 -21.15 -2.62 -9.44
CA GLY A 149 -20.56 -3.77 -10.13
C GLY A 149 -19.06 -3.77 -9.90
N GLU A 150 -18.50 -4.84 -9.32
CA GLU A 150 -17.05 -5.01 -9.18
C GLU A 150 -16.43 -5.22 -10.57
N ALA A 151 -15.87 -4.16 -11.16
CA ALA A 151 -14.98 -4.34 -12.29
C ALA A 151 -13.63 -4.86 -11.76
N ALA A 152 -13.34 -6.14 -11.99
CA ALA A 152 -12.09 -6.79 -11.57
C ALA A 152 -10.82 -6.14 -12.19
N VAL A 153 -10.99 -5.31 -13.22
CA VAL A 153 -9.89 -4.62 -13.91
C VAL A 153 -10.26 -3.15 -14.08
N PRO A 154 -9.36 -2.20 -13.73
CA PRO A 154 -9.60 -0.79 -13.95
C PRO A 154 -9.79 -0.46 -15.45
N PRO A 155 -10.69 0.47 -15.80
CA PRO A 155 -10.90 0.93 -17.16
C PRO A 155 -9.58 1.33 -17.84
N ALA A 156 -9.49 1.18 -19.16
CA ALA A 156 -8.24 1.40 -19.90
C ALA A 156 -7.64 2.81 -19.69
N ALA A 157 -8.49 3.84 -19.61
CA ALA A 157 -8.07 5.22 -19.35
C ALA A 157 -7.49 5.40 -17.93
N VAL A 158 -8.08 4.72 -16.93
CA VAL A 158 -7.56 4.71 -15.55
C VAL A 158 -6.25 3.93 -15.49
N SER A 159 -6.20 2.74 -16.10
CA SER A 159 -4.99 1.93 -16.18
C SER A 159 -3.82 2.69 -16.82
N ALA A 160 -4.07 3.50 -17.85
CA ALA A 160 -3.05 4.32 -18.50
C ALA A 160 -2.40 5.33 -17.56
N LEU A 161 -3.18 5.92 -16.63
CA LEU A 161 -2.67 6.82 -15.60
C LEU A 161 -1.78 6.10 -14.58
N TRP A 162 -2.00 4.81 -14.32
CA TRP A 162 -1.26 4.07 -13.29
C TRP A 162 -0.03 3.33 -13.81
N ARG A 163 0.01 3.00 -15.11
CA ARG A 163 1.09 2.23 -15.75
C ARG A 163 2.52 2.69 -15.41
N PRO A 164 2.84 4.00 -15.36
CA PRO A 164 4.21 4.45 -15.08
C PRO A 164 4.74 4.03 -13.69
N TRP A 165 3.85 3.75 -12.73
CA TRP A 165 4.21 3.35 -11.38
C TRP A 165 4.14 1.84 -11.14
N ARG A 166 3.84 1.05 -12.19
CA ARG A 166 3.67 -0.39 -12.03
C ARG A 166 5.01 -1.08 -11.79
N ARG A 167 5.16 -1.69 -10.60
CA ARG A 167 6.24 -2.60 -10.26
C ARG A 167 5.82 -4.03 -10.51
N MET A 168 6.49 -4.71 -11.44
CA MET A 168 6.27 -6.13 -11.65
C MET A 168 6.76 -6.90 -10.41
N ARG A 169 5.84 -7.61 -9.75
CA ARG A 169 6.18 -8.61 -8.75
C ARG A 169 6.23 -9.95 -9.49
N LEU A 170 7.39 -10.59 -9.50
CA LEU A 170 7.45 -12.01 -9.84
C LEU A 170 6.88 -12.76 -8.64
N SER A 171 5.67 -13.30 -8.81
CA SER A 171 5.00 -14.16 -7.83
C SER A 171 5.53 -15.57 -7.89
#